data_AF-A0A7R8WNR8-F1
#
_entry.id   AF-A0A7R8WNR8-F1
#
_cell.length_a   1.000
_cell.length_b   1.000
_cell.length_c   1.000
_cell.angle_alpha   90.00
_cell.angle_beta   90.00
_cell.angle_gamma   90.00
#
_symmetry.space_group_name_H-M   'P 1'
#
loop_
_entity.id
_entity.type
_entity.pdbx_description
1 polymer ?
#
loop_
_entity_poly.entity_id
_entity_poly.type
_entity_poly.pdbx_seq_one_letter_code
_entity_poly.pdbx_strand_id
1 'polypeptide(L)'
;MSSCNGILALIGGFLIHLSLGQIYTIGNIATYLAAYVRVNTNPDYSYEAASWIYTGGVMFQGLGVPIGGLFDKRFGSRPTAALGCFLMSLGVLTSHWSIRHSSGLLFVTYGILTGLGTGLAYVAPLCCAMKVTVPVHGPLKTQCREMGGGKASEDTVQGGGKAVLSVVPVHGPLKTQCREEGGGKAVLSWFPEHKGLVNGVVLGGYGLSGLLFNFVITVYINPDNLSVDPDTG
;
A
#
# COMPACT_ATOMS: atom_id res chain seq x y z
N MET A 1 -27.74 -8.12 0.87
CA MET A 1 -27.00 -6.92 0.35
C MET A 1 -25.66 -6.64 1.03
N SER A 2 -25.38 -7.12 2.26
CA SER A 2 -24.11 -6.82 2.97
C SER A 2 -22.85 -7.40 2.29
N SER A 3 -22.91 -8.62 1.75
CA SER A 3 -21.74 -9.32 1.18
C SER A 3 -21.20 -8.71 -0.12
N CYS A 4 -22.06 -8.05 -0.91
CA CYS A 4 -21.67 -7.45 -2.19
C CYS A 4 -20.68 -6.28 -1.98
N ASN A 5 -20.88 -5.48 -0.94
CA ASN A 5 -19.98 -4.37 -0.58
C ASN A 5 -18.62 -4.88 -0.06
N GLY A 6 -18.62 -6.02 0.65
CA GLY A 6 -17.38 -6.66 1.12
C GLY A 6 -16.53 -7.18 -0.04
N ILE A 7 -17.16 -7.83 -1.03
CA ILE A 7 -16.49 -8.30 -2.25
C ILE A 7 -15.94 -7.13 -3.06
N LEU A 8 -16.71 -6.04 -3.22
CA LEU A 8 -16.26 -4.85 -3.95
C LEU A 8 -15.03 -4.20 -3.29
N ALA A 9 -15.00 -4.13 -1.96
CA ALA A 9 -13.84 -3.63 -1.22
C ALA A 9 -12.61 -4.55 -1.38
N LEU A 10 -12.82 -5.86 -1.43
CA LEU A 10 -11.79 -6.87 -1.71
C LEU A 10 -11.18 -6.69 -3.11
N ILE A 11 -12.02 -6.57 -4.13
CA ILE A 11 -11.60 -6.32 -5.52
C ILE A 11 -10.83 -5.00 -5.61
N GLY A 12 -11.32 -3.93 -4.97
CA GLY A 12 -10.63 -2.65 -4.93
C GLY A 12 -9.25 -2.74 -4.26
N GLY A 13 -9.15 -3.45 -3.13
CA GLY A 13 -7.87 -3.68 -2.44
C GLY A 13 -6.89 -4.47 -3.30
N PHE A 14 -7.37 -5.51 -3.98
CA PHE A 14 -6.59 -6.30 -4.94
C PHE A 14 -6.08 -5.45 -6.10
N LEU A 15 -6.92 -4.62 -6.72
CA LEU A 15 -6.54 -3.77 -7.85
C LEU A 15 -5.52 -2.69 -7.45
N ILE A 16 -5.67 -2.10 -6.26
CA ILE A 16 -4.67 -1.17 -5.73
C ILE A 16 -3.34 -1.89 -5.56
N HIS A 17 -3.31 -3.04 -4.88
CA HIS A 17 -2.06 -3.82 -4.71
C HIS A 17 -1.48 -4.28 -6.04
N LEU A 18 -2.33 -4.64 -7.02
CA LEU A 18 -1.90 -4.94 -8.37
C LEU A 18 -1.16 -3.74 -9.00
N SER A 19 -1.68 -2.53 -8.85
CA SER A 19 -1.02 -1.32 -9.35
C SER A 19 0.25 -0.94 -8.57
N LEU A 20 0.29 -1.17 -7.25
CA LEU A 20 1.47 -0.87 -6.42
C LEU A 20 2.65 -1.78 -6.75
N GLY A 21 2.38 -3.00 -7.21
CA GLY A 21 3.44 -3.97 -7.49
C GLY A 21 4.25 -3.70 -8.76
N GLN A 22 3.97 -2.60 -9.48
CA GLN A 22 4.83 -2.09 -10.56
C GLN A 22 6.31 -1.96 -10.15
N ILE A 23 6.59 -1.80 -8.84
CA ILE A 23 7.96 -1.72 -8.33
C ILE A 23 8.80 -2.94 -8.71
N TYR A 24 8.19 -4.12 -8.82
CA TYR A 24 8.86 -5.36 -9.22
C TYR A 24 9.24 -5.38 -10.70
N THR A 25 8.54 -4.60 -11.51
CA THR A 25 8.81 -4.50 -12.94
C THR A 25 10.01 -3.59 -13.23
N ILE A 26 10.33 -2.67 -12.30
CA ILE A 26 11.50 -1.77 -12.40
C ILE A 26 12.80 -2.56 -12.57
N GLY A 27 12.97 -3.66 -11.83
CA GLY A 27 14.17 -4.50 -11.92
C GLY A 27 14.41 -5.06 -13.32
N ASN A 28 13.35 -5.33 -14.08
CA ASN A 28 13.45 -5.89 -15.43
C ASN A 28 13.59 -4.83 -16.52
N ILE A 29 13.09 -3.61 -16.29
CA ILE A 29 13.27 -2.48 -17.23
C ILE A 29 14.57 -1.71 -17.00
N ALA A 30 15.30 -1.98 -15.91
CA ALA A 30 16.49 -1.23 -15.55
C ALA A 30 17.57 -1.24 -16.65
N THR A 31 17.71 -2.33 -17.38
CA THR A 31 18.67 -2.47 -18.50
C THR A 31 18.30 -1.55 -19.65
N TYR A 32 17.04 -1.61 -20.10
CA TYR A 32 16.50 -0.74 -21.14
C TYR A 32 16.53 0.74 -20.75
N LEU A 33 16.25 1.04 -19.49
CA LEU A 33 16.34 2.40 -18.96
C LEU A 33 17.79 2.92 -19.00
N ALA A 34 18.77 2.10 -18.61
CA ALA A 34 20.18 2.47 -18.69
C ALA A 34 20.61 2.73 -20.13
N ALA A 35 20.26 1.84 -21.07
CA ALA A 35 20.53 2.02 -22.49
C ALA A 35 19.89 3.30 -23.05
N TYR A 36 18.63 3.57 -22.70
CA TYR A 36 17.93 4.79 -23.14
C TYR A 36 18.62 6.06 -22.63
N VAL A 37 19.03 6.09 -21.36
CA VAL A 37 19.73 7.24 -20.76
C VAL A 37 21.11 7.44 -21.39
N ARG A 38 21.81 6.36 -21.76
CA ARG A 38 23.09 6.43 -22.47
C ARG A 38 22.99 7.15 -23.80
N VAL A 39 21.97 6.81 -24.59
CA VAL A 39 21.77 7.37 -25.93
C VAL A 39 21.26 8.81 -25.88
N ASN A 40 20.36 9.13 -24.94
CA ASN A 40 19.63 10.40 -24.97
C ASN A 40 20.17 11.48 -24.03
N THR A 41 20.91 11.11 -22.99
CA THR A 41 21.26 12.05 -21.90
C THR A 41 22.75 12.01 -21.56
N ASN A 42 23.29 10.85 -21.18
CA ASN A 42 24.65 10.72 -20.66
C ASN A 42 25.31 9.41 -21.12
N PRO A 43 26.30 9.45 -22.03
CA PRO A 43 26.93 8.24 -22.56
C PRO A 43 27.63 7.38 -21.50
N ASP A 44 28.14 8.00 -20.42
CA ASP A 44 28.82 7.29 -19.31
C ASP A 44 27.87 6.73 -18.24
N TYR A 45 26.56 6.66 -18.51
CA TYR A 45 25.60 6.17 -17.53
C TYR A 45 25.76 4.66 -17.30
N SER A 46 26.19 4.27 -16.11
CA SER A 46 26.36 2.85 -15.73
C SER A 46 25.04 2.18 -15.39
N TYR A 47 24.94 0.86 -15.65
CA TYR A 47 23.82 0.02 -15.20
C TYR A 47 23.64 0.06 -13.68
N GLU A 48 24.73 0.22 -12.93
CA GLU A 48 24.70 0.36 -11.47
C GLU A 48 23.84 1.56 -11.04
N ALA A 49 23.93 2.69 -11.76
CA ALA A 49 23.14 3.89 -11.46
C ALA A 49 21.63 3.67 -11.69
N ALA A 50 21.25 2.82 -12.67
CA ALA A 50 19.86 2.43 -12.87
C ALA A 50 19.35 1.52 -11.73
N SER A 51 20.19 0.61 -11.24
CA SER A 51 19.87 -0.26 -10.09
C SER A 51 19.64 0.53 -8.80
N TRP A 52 20.36 1.64 -8.60
CA TRP A 52 20.12 2.54 -7.46
C TRP A 52 18.70 3.10 -7.43
N ILE A 53 18.05 3.30 -8.58
CA ILE A 53 16.66 3.76 -8.64
C ILE A 53 15.71 2.73 -8.02
N TYR A 54 15.89 1.44 -8.33
CA TYR A 54 15.10 0.35 -7.74
C TYR A 54 15.35 0.25 -6.22
N THR A 55 16.62 0.22 -5.82
CA THR A 55 17.00 0.14 -4.40
C THR A 55 16.48 1.32 -3.61
N GLY A 56 16.57 2.53 -4.17
CA GLY A 56 15.97 3.74 -3.62
C GLY A 56 14.45 3.60 -3.48
N GLY A 57 13.76 3.15 -4.53
CA GLY A 57 12.32 2.91 -4.51
C GLY A 57 11.88 2.01 -3.35
N VAL A 58 12.56 0.87 -3.15
CA VAL A 58 12.25 -0.07 -2.07
C VAL A 58 12.58 0.51 -0.69
N MET A 59 13.71 1.21 -0.56
CA MET A 59 14.10 1.90 0.68
C MET A 59 13.03 2.93 1.10
N PHE A 60 12.65 3.82 0.18
CA PHE A 60 11.66 4.86 0.44
C PHE A 60 10.24 4.32 0.58
N GLN A 61 9.91 3.22 -0.08
CA GLN A 61 8.69 2.45 0.22
C GLN A 61 8.71 1.96 1.68
N GLY A 62 9.82 1.38 2.13
CA GLY A 62 9.99 0.92 3.52
C GLY A 62 9.80 2.04 4.55
N LEU A 63 10.27 3.25 4.25
CA LEU A 63 10.03 4.44 5.09
C LEU A 63 8.59 4.97 4.96
N GLY A 64 8.00 4.87 3.78
CA GLY A 64 6.65 5.33 3.49
C GLY A 64 5.57 4.53 4.21
N VAL A 65 5.78 3.23 4.47
CA VAL A 65 4.79 2.36 5.14
C VAL A 65 4.51 2.79 6.59
N PRO A 66 5.51 3.01 7.48
CA PRO A 66 5.27 3.58 8.81
C PRO A 66 4.56 4.93 8.75
N ILE A 67 4.99 5.83 7.86
CA ILE A 67 4.38 7.16 7.69
C ILE A 67 2.91 7.02 7.27
N GLY A 68 2.61 6.09 6.36
CA GLY A 68 1.26 5.76 5.92
C GLY A 68 0.39 5.25 7.05
N GLY A 69 0.95 4.42 7.95
CA GLY A 69 0.28 3.95 9.16
C GLY A 69 -0.09 5.08 10.13
N LEU A 70 0.76 6.10 10.26
CA LEU A 70 0.45 7.29 11.07
C LEU A 70 -0.62 8.16 10.40
N PHE A 71 -0.52 8.36 9.08
CA PHE A 71 -1.52 9.10 8.30
C PHE A 71 -2.90 8.43 8.36
N ASP A 72 -2.94 7.11 8.23
CA ASP A 72 -4.16 6.31 8.32
C ASP A 72 -4.88 6.50 9.67
N LYS A 73 -4.13 6.51 10.78
CA LYS A 73 -4.70 6.76 12.12
C LYS A 73 -5.28 8.17 12.29
N ARG A 74 -4.78 9.17 11.56
CA ARG A 74 -5.17 10.58 11.70
C ARG A 74 -6.28 10.99 10.73
N PHE A 75 -6.21 10.56 9.47
CA PHE A 75 -7.11 10.99 8.39
C PHE A 75 -7.99 9.85 7.84
N GLY A 76 -7.72 8.61 8.22
CA GLY A 76 -8.42 7.41 7.74
C GLY A 76 -7.83 6.84 6.43
N SER A 77 -8.32 5.65 6.07
CA SER A 77 -7.71 4.83 5.01
C SER A 77 -7.99 5.30 3.60
N ARG A 78 -9.16 5.91 3.36
CA ARG A 78 -9.57 6.36 2.02
C ARG A 78 -8.73 7.54 1.51
N PRO A 79 -8.56 8.65 2.26
CA PRO A 79 -7.72 9.76 1.80
C PRO A 79 -6.24 9.39 1.77
N THR A 80 -5.78 8.51 2.67
CA THR A 80 -4.39 8.01 2.66
C THR A 80 -4.09 7.21 1.40
N ALA A 81 -5.03 6.34 0.97
CA ALA A 81 -4.93 5.62 -0.32
C ALA A 81 -4.88 6.60 -1.51
N ALA A 82 -5.80 7.57 -1.54
CA ALA A 82 -5.89 8.53 -2.64
C ALA A 82 -4.62 9.38 -2.76
N LEU A 83 -4.09 9.85 -1.63
CA LEU A 83 -2.85 10.61 -1.59
C LEU A 83 -1.65 9.77 -2.05
N GLY A 84 -1.53 8.53 -1.57
CA GLY A 84 -0.46 7.63 -2.00
C GLY A 84 -0.50 7.33 -3.51
N CYS A 85 -1.68 7.00 -4.05
CA CYS A 85 -1.86 6.77 -5.49
C CYS A 85 -1.58 8.03 -6.32
N PHE A 86 -1.99 9.21 -5.83
CA PHE A 86 -1.70 10.48 -6.49
C PHE A 86 -0.19 10.76 -6.53
N LEU A 87 0.50 10.61 -5.38
CA LEU A 87 1.96 10.81 -5.29
C LEU A 87 2.72 9.81 -6.16
N MET A 88 2.29 8.55 -6.18
CA MET A 88 2.87 7.53 -7.05
C MET A 88 2.70 7.91 -8.53
N SER A 89 1.48 8.27 -8.95
CA SER A 89 1.20 8.66 -10.34
C SER A 89 1.97 9.92 -10.75
N LEU A 90 2.06 10.90 -9.86
CA LEU A 90 2.83 12.12 -10.08
C LEU A 90 4.32 11.82 -10.20
N GLY A 91 4.86 10.92 -9.37
CA GLY A 91 6.24 10.45 -9.45
C GLY A 91 6.55 9.83 -10.81
N VAL A 92 5.76 8.85 -11.25
CA VAL A 92 5.93 8.21 -12.56
C VAL A 92 5.81 9.20 -13.71
N LEU A 93 4.82 10.11 -13.67
CA LEU A 93 4.61 11.08 -14.74
C LEU A 93 5.74 12.10 -14.83
N THR A 94 6.22 12.61 -13.69
CA THR A 94 7.34 13.56 -13.64
C THR A 94 8.65 12.93 -14.07
N SER A 95 8.82 11.61 -13.89
CA SER A 95 9.99 10.89 -14.39
C SER A 95 10.16 10.98 -15.90
N HIS A 96 9.08 11.08 -16.69
CA HIS A 96 9.19 11.28 -18.13
C HIS A 96 9.99 12.55 -18.49
N TRP A 97 9.75 13.63 -17.76
CA TRP A 97 10.47 14.89 -17.96
C TRP A 97 11.87 14.84 -17.35
N SER A 98 12.04 14.16 -16.21
CA SER A 98 13.32 14.00 -15.52
C SER A 98 14.37 13.27 -16.37
N ILE A 99 13.98 12.20 -17.08
CA ILE A 99 14.91 11.40 -17.90
C ILE A 99 15.66 12.27 -18.92
N ARG A 100 14.98 13.28 -19.48
CA ARG A 100 15.57 14.17 -20.51
C ARG A 100 16.47 15.26 -19.95
N HIS A 101 16.31 15.65 -18.68
CA HIS A 101 17.08 16.74 -18.09
C HIS A 101 18.29 16.23 -17.32
N SER A 102 18.14 15.19 -16.48
CA SER A 102 19.22 14.67 -15.65
C SER A 102 18.88 13.29 -15.09
N SER A 103 19.89 12.41 -15.03
CA SER A 103 19.80 11.11 -14.37
C SER A 103 19.60 11.20 -12.85
N GLY A 104 20.05 12.28 -12.19
CA GLY A 104 19.82 12.48 -10.76
C GLY A 104 18.35 12.81 -10.44
N LEU A 105 17.71 13.63 -11.27
CA LEU A 105 16.28 13.95 -11.16
C LEU A 105 15.39 12.72 -11.34
N LEU A 106 15.84 11.74 -12.12
CA LEU A 106 15.17 10.46 -12.27
C LEU A 106 15.15 9.68 -10.95
N PHE A 107 16.27 9.66 -10.21
CA PHE A 107 16.31 9.03 -8.88
C PHE A 107 15.35 9.70 -7.89
N VAL A 108 15.26 11.04 -7.93
CA VAL A 108 14.35 11.79 -7.03
C VAL A 108 12.88 11.51 -7.35
N THR A 109 12.48 11.54 -8.61
CA THR A 109 11.07 11.34 -9.00
C THR A 109 10.65 9.87 -8.95
N TYR A 110 11.47 8.97 -9.51
CA TYR A 110 11.10 7.56 -9.64
C TYR A 110 11.51 6.73 -8.41
N GLY A 111 12.65 7.03 -7.78
CA GLY A 111 13.07 6.37 -6.55
C GLY A 111 12.31 6.91 -5.33
N ILE A 112 12.51 8.19 -5.02
CA ILE A 112 12.01 8.77 -3.75
C ILE A 112 10.49 8.99 -3.79
N LEU A 113 10.02 9.80 -4.74
CA LEU A 113 8.62 10.24 -4.76
C LEU A 113 7.66 9.07 -5.03
N THR A 114 7.97 8.24 -6.04
CA THR A 114 7.17 7.04 -6.33
C THR A 114 7.27 6.00 -5.23
N GLY A 115 8.46 5.80 -4.63
CA GLY A 115 8.66 4.89 -3.49
C GLY A 115 7.83 5.28 -2.27
N LEU A 116 7.88 6.56 -1.86
CA LEU A 116 7.06 7.09 -0.77
C LEU A 116 5.55 6.98 -1.06
N GLY A 117 5.12 7.33 -2.27
CA GLY A 117 3.72 7.20 -2.69
C GLY A 117 3.22 5.76 -2.60
N THR A 118 4.04 4.80 -3.05
CA THR A 118 3.73 3.37 -2.98
C THR A 118 3.63 2.88 -1.53
N GLY A 119 4.56 3.31 -0.66
CA GLY A 119 4.52 2.98 0.77
C GLY A 119 3.28 3.51 1.49
N LEU A 120 2.84 4.74 1.17
CA LEU A 120 1.61 5.34 1.71
C LEU A 120 0.36 4.58 1.28
N ALA A 121 0.26 4.23 -0.01
CA ALA A 121 -0.90 3.53 -0.56
C ALA A 121 -0.98 2.06 -0.12
N TYR A 122 0.16 1.42 0.19
CA TYR A 122 0.22 0.01 0.65
C TYR A 122 -0.57 -0.22 1.94
N VAL A 123 -0.55 0.75 2.85
CA VAL A 123 -1.20 0.64 4.18
C VAL A 123 -2.72 0.59 4.08
N ALA A 124 -3.33 1.27 3.10
CA ALA A 124 -4.78 1.44 3.11
C ALA A 124 -5.58 0.15 2.88
N PRO A 125 -5.27 -0.70 1.88
CA PRO A 125 -5.97 -1.97 1.72
C PRO A 125 -5.70 -2.94 2.87
N LEU A 126 -4.49 -2.91 3.44
CA LEU A 126 -4.14 -3.69 4.63
C LEU A 126 -4.99 -3.27 5.84
N CYS A 127 -5.10 -1.98 6.13
CA CYS A 127 -5.94 -1.48 7.22
C CYS A 127 -7.42 -1.82 7.00
N CYS A 128 -7.92 -1.67 5.77
CA CYS A 128 -9.29 -2.06 5.42
C CYS A 128 -9.52 -3.57 5.59
N ALA A 129 -8.50 -4.38 5.34
CA ALA A 129 -8.53 -5.83 5.45
C ALA A 129 -8.15 -6.36 6.85
N MET A 130 -7.69 -5.53 7.79
CA MET A 130 -7.37 -5.94 9.17
C MET A 130 -8.32 -5.38 10.23
N LYS A 131 -9.12 -4.35 9.93
CA LYS A 131 -10.08 -3.80 10.91
C LYS A 131 -11.09 -4.90 11.29
N VAL A 132 -10.91 -5.51 12.47
CA VAL A 132 -11.85 -6.46 13.06
C VAL A 132 -12.88 -5.66 13.85
N THR A 133 -14.06 -5.42 13.27
CA THR A 133 -15.19 -4.92 14.06
C THR A 133 -15.85 -6.12 14.73
N VAL A 134 -15.68 -6.25 16.05
CA VAL A 134 -16.45 -7.24 16.81
C VAL A 134 -17.87 -6.69 16.97
N PRO A 135 -18.92 -7.39 16.54
CA PRO A 135 -20.29 -6.96 16.80
C PRO A 135 -20.59 -7.15 18.29
N VAL A 136 -20.74 -6.05 19.02
CA VAL A 136 -21.20 -6.07 20.42
C VAL A 136 -22.64 -6.60 20.44
N HIS A 137 -22.81 -7.85 20.86
CA HIS A 137 -24.12 -8.44 21.12
C HIS A 137 -24.40 -8.38 22.61
N GLY A 138 -25.04 -7.30 23.05
CA GLY A 138 -25.52 -7.13 24.43
C GLY A 138 -24.94 -5.92 25.17
N PRO A 139 -25.34 -5.71 26.44
CA PRO A 139 -24.87 -4.58 27.23
C PRO A 139 -23.38 -4.74 27.62
N LEU A 140 -22.56 -3.73 27.36
CA LEU A 140 -21.11 -3.72 27.63
C LEU A 140 -20.72 -4.12 29.07
N LYS A 141 -21.60 -3.88 30.06
CA LYS A 141 -21.35 -4.18 31.48
C LYS A 141 -21.10 -5.67 31.75
N THR A 142 -21.72 -6.58 31.00
CA THR A 142 -21.55 -8.03 31.20
C THR A 142 -20.21 -8.54 30.66
N GLN A 143 -19.76 -8.04 29.50
CA GLN A 143 -18.49 -8.46 28.90
C GLN A 143 -17.25 -7.90 29.63
N CYS A 144 -17.32 -6.69 30.21
CA CYS A 144 -16.23 -6.18 31.05
C CYS A 144 -16.08 -6.94 32.39
N ARG A 145 -17.18 -7.53 32.90
CA ARG A 145 -17.18 -8.28 34.16
C ARG A 145 -16.59 -9.69 34.02
N GLU A 146 -16.74 -10.33 32.86
CA GLU A 146 -16.13 -11.64 32.55
C GLU A 146 -14.62 -11.56 32.30
N MET A 147 -14.11 -10.42 31.85
CA MET A 147 -12.68 -10.20 31.59
C MET A 147 -11.87 -9.74 32.83
N GLY A 148 -12.43 -9.84 34.04
CA GLY A 148 -11.65 -9.76 35.28
C GLY A 148 -10.95 -8.42 35.57
N GLY A 149 -11.37 -7.30 34.99
CA GLY A 149 -10.65 -6.03 35.15
C GLY A 149 -11.52 -4.78 35.06
N GLY A 150 -11.69 -4.09 36.20
CA GLY A 150 -11.82 -2.62 36.29
C GLY A 150 -13.15 -1.98 35.86
N LYS A 151 -13.61 -1.01 36.66
CA LYS A 151 -14.83 -0.20 36.41
C LYS A 151 -14.77 0.53 35.06
N ALA A 152 -15.78 0.29 34.21
CA ALA A 152 -16.06 1.11 33.04
C ALA A 152 -16.66 2.45 33.49
N SER A 153 -16.10 3.58 33.04
CA SER A 153 -16.70 4.91 33.22
C SER A 153 -17.86 5.04 32.24
N GLU A 154 -19.07 5.21 32.78
CA GLU A 154 -20.28 5.54 32.05
C GLU A 154 -20.18 6.98 31.57
N ASP A 155 -19.79 7.20 30.32
CA ASP A 155 -20.16 8.43 29.60
C ASP A 155 -20.30 8.11 28.11
N THR A 156 -21.54 8.22 27.63
CA THR A 156 -21.94 8.28 26.21
C THR A 156 -22.05 6.95 25.45
N VAL A 157 -23.16 6.24 25.62
CA VAL A 157 -23.74 5.39 24.55
C VAL A 157 -25.27 5.53 24.57
N GLN A 158 -25.78 6.61 23.97
CA GLN A 158 -27.15 6.67 23.45
C GLN A 158 -27.07 6.62 21.92
N GLY A 159 -27.32 5.45 21.35
CA GLY A 159 -27.35 5.24 19.90
C GLY A 159 -26.73 3.90 19.53
N GLY A 160 -27.47 3.05 18.83
CA GLY A 160 -27.05 1.71 18.40
C GLY A 160 -25.92 1.71 17.37
N GLY A 161 -24.72 2.10 17.79
CA GLY A 161 -23.48 2.14 17.01
C GLY A 161 -22.61 0.89 17.20
N LYS A 162 -21.85 0.52 16.16
CA LYS A 162 -20.86 -0.56 16.19
C LYS A 162 -19.55 -0.04 16.80
N ALA A 163 -19.10 -0.61 17.91
CA ALA A 163 -17.84 -0.24 18.57
C ALA A 163 -16.66 -1.12 18.12
N VAL A 164 -15.45 -0.55 18.09
CA VAL A 164 -14.18 -1.28 17.90
C VAL A 164 -13.49 -1.43 19.25
N LEU A 165 -13.27 -2.67 19.69
CA LEU A 165 -12.52 -2.97 20.91
C LEU A 165 -11.03 -3.07 20.53
N SER A 166 -10.21 -2.09 20.93
CA SER A 166 -8.75 -2.16 20.80
C SER A 166 -8.14 -2.11 22.19
N VAL A 167 -7.44 -3.17 22.59
CA VAL A 167 -6.63 -3.19 23.81
C VAL A 167 -5.30 -2.54 23.47
N VAL A 168 -5.09 -1.30 23.92
CA VAL A 168 -3.80 -0.61 23.74
C VAL A 168 -3.06 -0.61 25.08
N PRO A 169 -1.78 -1.03 25.12
CA PRO A 169 -0.96 -0.85 26.31
C PRO A 169 -0.57 0.63 26.40
N VAL A 170 -1.24 1.38 27.29
CA VAL A 170 -0.78 2.71 27.72
C VAL A 170 0.11 2.49 28.93
N HIS A 171 1.26 3.16 29.03
CA HIS A 171 2.14 3.14 30.22
C HIS A 171 1.30 3.24 31.52
N GLY A 172 1.14 2.11 32.20
CA GLY A 172 0.19 1.95 33.32
C GLY A 172 -0.72 0.72 33.15
N PRO A 173 -1.67 0.46 34.07
CA PRO A 173 -2.57 -0.67 33.96
C PRO A 173 -3.41 -0.60 32.68
N LEU A 174 -3.55 -1.74 32.00
CA LEU A 174 -4.30 -1.94 30.74
C LEU A 174 -5.68 -1.28 30.83
N LYS A 175 -5.85 -0.10 30.23
CA LYS A 175 -7.16 0.50 30.01
C LYS A 175 -7.68 0.07 28.64
N THR A 176 -8.73 -0.75 28.64
CA THR A 176 -9.57 -0.98 27.46
C THR A 176 -10.29 0.31 27.11
N GLN A 177 -9.84 0.98 26.05
CA GLN A 177 -10.49 2.18 25.53
C GLN A 177 -11.42 1.77 24.37
N CYS A 178 -12.73 2.01 24.52
CA CYS A 178 -13.68 1.92 23.41
C CYS A 178 -13.56 3.21 22.59
N ARG A 179 -13.10 3.12 21.34
CA ARG A 179 -13.07 4.25 20.41
C ARG A 179 -14.08 3.98 19.31
N GLU A 180 -15.10 4.83 19.21
CA GLU A 180 -15.94 4.91 18.02
C GLU A 180 -15.10 5.56 16.91
N GLU A 181 -14.68 4.78 15.91
CA GLU A 181 -14.16 5.36 14.67
C GLU A 181 -15.32 5.62 13.71
N GLY A 182 -15.47 6.88 13.32
CA GLY A 182 -16.39 7.29 12.28
C GLY A 182 -16.13 6.55 10.96
N GLY A 183 -17.16 5.85 10.47
CA GLY A 183 -17.53 5.89 9.06
C GLY A 183 -16.93 4.88 8.07
N GLY A 184 -16.35 3.76 8.49
CA GLY A 184 -15.89 2.72 7.55
C GLY A 184 -16.10 1.28 8.05
N LYS A 185 -16.98 0.51 7.39
CA LYS A 185 -17.07 -0.94 7.62
C LYS A 185 -15.85 -1.63 7.01
N ALA A 186 -15.21 -2.50 7.78
CA ALA A 186 -13.98 -3.18 7.39
C ALA A 186 -14.23 -4.52 6.72
N VAL A 187 -13.37 -4.96 5.79
CA VAL A 187 -13.56 -6.17 4.98
C VAL A 187 -13.77 -7.42 5.87
N LEU A 188 -13.04 -7.52 6.98
CA LEU A 188 -13.17 -8.63 7.94
C LEU A 188 -14.49 -8.65 8.70
N SER A 189 -15.21 -7.53 8.75
CA SER A 189 -16.56 -7.50 9.32
C SER A 189 -17.55 -8.36 8.52
N TRP A 190 -17.23 -8.63 7.24
CA TRP A 190 -18.00 -9.50 6.36
C TRP A 190 -17.46 -10.93 6.29
N PHE A 191 -16.17 -11.14 6.61
CA PHE A 191 -15.50 -12.45 6.55
C PHE A 191 -14.67 -12.73 7.82
N PRO A 192 -15.32 -12.97 8.97
CA PRO A 192 -14.63 -13.07 10.26
C PRO A 192 -13.76 -14.34 10.42
N GLU A 193 -14.10 -15.45 9.74
CA GLU A 193 -13.35 -16.72 9.80
C GLU A 193 -12.19 -16.82 8.78
N HIS A 194 -12.07 -15.90 7.83
CA HIS A 194 -11.12 -16.02 6.71
C HIS A 194 -10.15 -14.83 6.61
N LYS A 195 -9.74 -14.27 7.76
CA LYS A 195 -8.91 -13.05 7.81
C LYS A 195 -7.59 -13.19 7.07
N GLY A 196 -6.92 -14.34 7.22
CA GLY A 196 -5.67 -14.64 6.53
C GLY A 196 -5.85 -14.78 5.01
N LEU A 197 -6.94 -15.42 4.58
CA LEU A 197 -7.24 -15.60 3.15
C LEU A 197 -7.55 -14.26 2.47
N VAL A 198 -8.32 -13.38 3.12
CA VAL A 198 -8.66 -12.05 2.60
C VAL A 198 -7.39 -11.20 2.41
N ASN A 199 -6.51 -11.15 3.42
CA ASN A 199 -5.22 -10.48 3.27
C ASN A 199 -4.38 -11.14 2.18
N GLY A 200 -4.31 -12.48 2.16
CA GLY A 200 -3.56 -13.24 1.16
C GLY A 200 -4.00 -12.93 -0.27
N VAL A 201 -5.31 -12.81 -0.53
CA VAL A 201 -5.83 -12.43 -1.84
C VAL A 201 -5.39 -11.01 -2.19
N VAL A 202 -5.55 -10.04 -1.28
CA VAL A 202 -5.16 -8.64 -1.53
C VAL A 202 -3.65 -8.53 -1.81
N LEU A 203 -2.79 -9.15 -0.99
CA LEU A 203 -1.35 -9.18 -1.23
C LEU A 203 -0.98 -10.00 -2.47
N GLY A 204 -1.77 -11.00 -2.84
CA GLY A 204 -1.58 -11.79 -4.05
C GLY A 204 -1.56 -10.94 -5.31
N GLY A 205 -2.36 -9.85 -5.35
CA GLY A 205 -2.32 -8.86 -6.43
C GLY A 205 -0.95 -8.18 -6.55
N TYR A 206 -0.30 -7.88 -5.43
CA TYR A 206 1.02 -7.24 -5.40
C TYR A 206 2.08 -8.12 -6.07
N GLY A 207 2.10 -9.43 -5.77
CA GLY A 207 3.02 -10.37 -6.44
C GLY A 207 2.66 -10.65 -7.91
N LEU A 208 1.37 -10.78 -8.21
CA LEU A 208 0.89 -11.06 -9.58
C LEU A 208 1.26 -9.95 -10.58
N SER A 209 1.34 -8.70 -10.10
CA SER A 209 1.69 -7.53 -10.92
C SER A 209 3.00 -7.72 -11.68
N GLY A 210 4.03 -8.30 -11.05
CA GLY A 210 5.33 -8.53 -11.65
C GLY A 210 5.21 -9.41 -12.89
N LEU A 211 4.43 -10.49 -12.82
CA LEU A 211 4.17 -11.34 -13.98
C LEU A 211 3.42 -10.58 -15.08
N LEU A 212 2.28 -9.97 -14.74
CA LEU A 212 1.41 -9.33 -15.74
C LEU A 212 2.08 -8.15 -16.45
N PHE A 213 2.68 -7.24 -15.69
CA PHE A 213 3.32 -6.07 -16.29
C PHE A 213 4.59 -6.43 -17.04
N ASN A 214 5.32 -7.48 -16.66
CA ASN A 214 6.47 -7.92 -17.45
C ASN A 214 6.09 -8.34 -18.87
N PHE A 215 4.99 -9.09 -19.06
CA PHE A 215 4.53 -9.44 -20.40
C PHE A 215 4.17 -8.20 -21.21
N VAL A 216 3.41 -7.28 -20.61
CA VAL A 216 2.98 -6.03 -21.27
C VAL A 216 4.19 -5.19 -21.69
N ILE A 217 5.14 -5.02 -20.77
CA ILE A 217 6.32 -4.19 -21.02
C ILE A 217 7.24 -4.82 -22.04
N THR A 218 7.43 -6.14 -22.03
CA THR A 218 8.29 -6.83 -23.02
C THR A 218 7.76 -6.61 -24.43
N VAL A 219 6.46 -6.78 -24.64
CA VAL A 219 5.81 -6.54 -25.95
C VAL A 219 5.90 -5.07 -26.36
N TYR A 220 5.87 -4.13 -25.41
CA TYR A 220 5.91 -2.70 -25.70
C TYR A 220 7.32 -2.18 -25.98
N ILE A 221 8.32 -2.61 -25.20
CA ILE A 221 9.71 -2.17 -25.33
C ILE A 221 10.40 -2.85 -26.51
N ASN A 222 10.15 -4.14 -26.72
CA ASN A 222 10.79 -4.93 -27.77
C ASN A 222 9.74 -5.66 -28.62
N PRO A 223 8.92 -4.92 -29.40
CA PRO A 223 7.86 -5.51 -30.22
C PRO A 223 8.41 -6.48 -31.27
N ASP A 224 9.62 -6.23 -31.77
CA ASP A 224 10.29 -7.03 -32.79
C ASP A 224 11.16 -8.15 -32.18
N ASN A 225 11.13 -8.32 -30.85
CA ASN A 225 11.90 -9.30 -30.08
C ASN A 225 13.38 -9.41 -30.49
N LEU A 226 14.01 -8.26 -30.70
CA LEU A 226 15.42 -8.14 -31.06
C LEU A 226 16.29 -8.68 -29.92
N SER A 227 17.33 -9.45 -30.27
CA SER A 227 18.31 -9.96 -29.31
C SER A 227 19.17 -8.82 -28.75
N VAL A 228 19.51 -8.92 -27.47
CA VAL A 228 20.44 -7.99 -26.80
C VAL A 228 21.78 -8.02 -27.53
N ASP A 229 22.26 -6.84 -27.94
CA ASP A 229 23.56 -6.70 -28.59
C ASP A 229 24.68 -6.93 -27.55
N PRO A 230 25.56 -7.93 -27.74
CA PRO A 230 26.59 -8.30 -26.78
C PRO A 230 27.63 -7.20 -26.54
N ASP A 231 27.75 -6.22 -27.44
CA ASP A 231 28.77 -5.18 -27.36
C ASP A 231 28.29 -3.92 -26.60
N THR A 232 26.97 -3.74 -26.45
CA THR A 232 26.40 -2.49 -25.87
C THR A 232 25.61 -2.66 -24.57
N GLY A 233 25.31 -3.88 -24.15
CA GLY A 233 24.92 -4.26 -22.77
C GLY A 233 23.79 -3.46 -22.15
#